data_AF-A0A914EKW0-F1
#
_entry.id   AF-A0A914EKW0-F1
#
_cell.length_a   1.000
_cell.length_b   1.000
_cell.length_c   1.000
_cell.angle_alpha   90.00
_cell.angle_beta   90.00
_cell.angle_gamma   90.00
#
_symmetry.space_group_name_H-M   'P 1'
#
loop_
_entity.id
_entity.type
_entity.pdbx_description
1 polymer ?
#
loop_
_entity_poly.entity_id
_entity_poly.type
_entity_poly.pdbx_seq_one_letter_code
_entity_poly.pdbx_strand_id
1 'polypeptide(L)'
;MFECPGDTFADQIRYRRKWYSIVDSRSSKEDLDNPNEFLRELPVIPELATFAQVEHQISPLFSTKEPFILQDLEDINVKIGDPIRLICKFSSEEKVTTTWKRPNGENEDVEVETNETSSTLLIPESTLSDSGQYIITLENEYGKCSSICWITVITPPGTPLDFTYERLPNEVIKLKWSAPTSGNSQNLWYTMEYKREDMSEFQKAIHGITQHAIKISQLQQVIYKFRVYAFNEFFCGEPSEEIVVNMNEINNKNLMEISLD
;
A
#
# COMPACT_ATOMS: atom_id res chain seq x y z
N MET A 1 17.75 1.04 72.67
CA MET A 1 18.88 0.72 71.78
C MET A 1 18.36 -0.37 70.85
N PHE A 2 17.70 0.06 69.78
CA PHE A 2 17.14 -0.83 68.75
C PHE A 2 17.94 -0.50 67.49
N GLU A 3 18.73 -1.47 67.04
CA GLU A 3 19.50 -1.38 65.81
C GLU A 3 18.56 -1.13 64.63
N CYS A 4 18.86 -0.11 63.83
CA CYS A 4 18.24 0.08 62.52
C CYS A 4 18.64 -1.12 61.63
N PRO A 5 17.70 -1.96 61.15
CA PRO A 5 18.03 -3.05 60.26
C PRO A 5 17.90 -2.60 58.79
N GLY A 6 19.03 -2.57 58.09
CA GLY A 6 19.11 -2.65 56.62
C GLY A 6 19.54 -1.35 55.91
N ASP A 7 20.79 -1.31 55.43
CA ASP A 7 21.34 -0.23 54.59
C ASP A 7 20.91 -0.29 53.12
N THR A 8 19.90 -1.10 52.78
CA THR A 8 19.45 -1.21 51.39
C THR A 8 18.28 -0.28 51.09
N PHE A 9 18.27 0.28 49.87
CA PHE A 9 17.17 1.09 49.35
C PHE A 9 15.81 0.37 49.43
N ALA A 10 15.81 -0.95 49.28
CA ALA A 10 14.62 -1.79 49.43
C ALA A 10 14.08 -1.81 50.87
N ASP A 11 14.95 -1.81 51.87
CA ASP A 11 14.58 -1.76 53.29
C ASP A 11 14.07 -0.38 53.69
N GLN A 12 14.67 0.69 53.16
CA GLN A 12 14.20 2.06 53.37
C GLN A 12 12.84 2.33 52.69
N ILE A 13 12.60 1.78 51.49
CA ILE A 13 11.28 1.82 50.83
C ILE A 13 10.26 0.98 51.57
N ARG A 14 10.61 -0.21 52.09
CA ARG A 14 9.72 -0.98 52.96
C ARG A 14 9.37 -0.22 54.24
N TYR A 15 10.33 0.46 54.85
CA TYR A 15 10.10 1.27 56.06
C TYR A 15 9.19 2.46 55.77
N ARG A 16 9.42 3.19 54.67
CA ARG A 16 8.56 4.31 54.22
C ARG A 16 7.15 3.85 53.83
N ARG A 17 7.01 2.73 53.11
CA ARG A 17 5.69 2.16 52.77
C ARG A 17 4.93 1.66 54.00
N LYS A 18 5.64 1.09 55.00
CA LYS A 18 5.05 0.70 56.28
C LYS A 18 4.57 1.93 57.06
N TRP A 19 5.32 3.03 57.03
CA TRP A 19 4.92 4.33 57.59
C TRP A 19 3.66 4.90 56.93
N TYR A 20 3.59 4.96 55.59
CA TYR A 20 2.38 5.42 54.91
C TYR A 20 1.17 4.51 55.15
N SER A 21 1.36 3.19 55.30
CA SER A 21 0.27 2.28 55.68
C SER A 21 -0.23 2.45 57.12
N ILE A 22 0.62 2.95 58.03
CA ILE A 22 0.27 3.23 59.43
C ILE A 22 -0.53 4.53 59.53
N VAL A 23 -0.19 5.53 58.71
CA VAL A 23 -0.90 6.81 58.66
C VAL A 23 -2.31 6.66 58.07
N ASP A 24 -2.54 5.68 57.20
CA ASP A 24 -3.81 5.51 56.48
C ASP A 24 -4.78 4.47 57.10
N SER A 25 -4.39 3.75 58.17
CA SER A 25 -5.16 2.61 58.69
C SER A 25 -5.78 2.74 60.08
N ARG A 26 -5.62 3.87 60.79
CA ARG A 26 -6.39 4.11 62.03
C ARG A 26 -6.87 5.54 62.17
N SER A 27 -8.18 5.66 62.00
CA SER A 27 -9.07 6.61 62.66
C SER A 27 -8.54 7.16 63.99
N SER A 28 -8.11 8.42 64.02
CA SER A 28 -8.58 9.46 64.94
C SER A 28 -7.65 10.68 64.89
N LYS A 29 -8.26 11.84 64.63
CA LYS A 29 -7.83 13.20 65.00
C LYS A 29 -6.73 13.24 66.07
N GLU A 30 -5.63 13.90 65.77
CA GLU A 30 -5.00 14.93 66.60
C GLU A 30 -3.91 15.65 65.77
N ASP A 31 -3.78 16.95 66.01
CA ASP A 31 -3.05 17.93 65.21
C ASP A 31 -1.62 17.46 64.85
N LEU A 32 -1.35 17.30 63.54
CA LEU A 32 0.03 17.23 63.07
C LEU A 32 0.59 18.66 63.02
N ASP A 33 1.35 19.01 64.06
CA ASP A 33 2.21 20.18 64.04
C ASP A 33 3.06 20.22 62.77
N ASN A 34 3.17 21.42 62.21
CA ASN A 34 3.75 21.76 60.92
C ASN A 34 5.06 20.98 60.64
N PRO A 35 5.10 20.11 59.61
CA PRO A 35 6.26 19.25 59.32
C PRO A 35 7.54 20.04 58.95
N ASN A 36 7.43 21.35 58.70
CA ASN A 36 8.59 22.20 58.44
C ASN A 36 9.45 22.48 59.68
N GLU A 37 8.91 22.36 60.89
CA GLU A 37 9.65 22.66 62.12
C GLU A 37 10.60 21.50 62.48
N PHE A 38 10.16 20.25 62.24
CA PHE A 38 10.97 19.05 62.44
C PHE A 38 12.16 18.95 61.46
N LEU A 39 12.03 19.54 60.26
CA LEU A 39 13.09 19.56 59.24
C LEU A 39 14.23 20.54 59.56
N ARG A 40 14.01 21.53 60.44
CA ARG A 40 15.04 22.50 60.84
C ARG A 40 16.01 21.96 61.89
N GLU A 41 15.60 20.95 62.66
CA GLU A 41 16.42 20.36 63.72
C GLU A 41 17.20 19.11 63.29
N LEU A 42 17.01 18.66 62.05
CA LEU A 42 17.83 17.56 61.53
C LEU A 42 19.25 18.07 61.24
N PRO A 43 20.30 17.38 61.74
CA PRO A 43 21.67 17.73 61.39
C PRO A 43 21.82 17.68 59.86
N VAL A 44 22.37 18.74 59.26
CA VAL A 44 22.68 18.76 57.82
C VAL A 44 23.69 17.64 57.57
N ILE A 45 23.22 16.54 56.99
CA ILE A 45 24.05 15.38 56.69
C ILE A 45 25.06 15.84 55.62
N PRO A 46 26.38 15.83 55.90
CA PRO A 46 27.39 16.28 54.92
C PRO A 46 27.37 15.45 53.62
N GLU A 47 26.79 14.25 53.67
CA GLU A 47 26.64 13.33 52.54
C GLU A 47 25.52 13.69 51.57
N LEU A 48 24.70 14.73 51.83
CA LEU A 48 23.77 15.26 50.82
C LEU A 48 24.49 15.78 49.57
N ALA A 49 25.74 16.24 49.71
CA ALA A 49 26.59 16.56 48.56
C ALA A 49 26.97 15.30 47.75
N THR A 50 27.04 14.13 48.40
CA THR A 50 27.24 12.83 47.75
C THR A 50 25.96 12.33 47.09
N PHE A 51 24.78 12.68 47.59
CA PHE A 51 23.51 12.39 46.91
C PHE A 51 23.38 13.09 45.55
N ALA A 52 23.95 14.29 45.38
CA ALA A 52 24.02 14.95 44.07
C ALA A 52 24.88 14.15 43.06
N GLN A 53 25.89 13.40 43.54
CA GLN A 53 26.67 12.48 42.69
C GLN A 53 25.90 11.20 42.36
N VAL A 54 24.88 10.84 43.16
CA VAL A 54 23.98 9.70 42.90
C VAL A 54 22.81 10.08 41.99
N GLU A 55 22.34 11.34 41.97
CA GLU A 55 21.38 11.83 40.96
C GLU A 55 21.95 11.75 39.54
N HIS A 56 23.28 11.79 39.40
CA HIS A 56 23.97 11.52 38.14
C HIS A 56 23.89 10.04 37.69
N GLN A 57 23.28 9.16 38.51
CA GLN A 57 22.97 7.77 38.20
C GLN A 57 21.48 7.45 38.16
N ILE A 58 20.59 8.45 38.17
CA ILE A 58 19.22 8.23 37.69
C ILE A 58 19.34 8.10 36.17
N SER A 59 19.58 6.88 35.71
CA SER A 59 19.26 6.52 34.33
C SER A 59 17.79 6.87 34.14
N PRO A 60 17.43 7.79 33.23
CA PRO A 60 16.07 7.86 32.74
C PRO A 60 15.67 6.42 32.36
N LEU A 61 14.42 6.03 32.61
CA LEU A 61 13.89 4.82 31.97
C LEU A 61 13.84 5.10 30.46
N PHE A 62 14.99 5.12 29.80
CA PHE A 62 15.09 5.15 28.35
C PHE A 62 14.56 3.80 27.89
N SER A 63 13.51 3.84 27.10
CA SER A 63 12.98 2.63 26.48
C SER A 63 14.03 2.13 25.50
N THR A 64 14.65 1.01 25.84
CA THR A 64 15.75 0.42 25.03
C THR A 64 15.20 -0.36 23.84
N LYS A 65 14.18 0.17 23.16
CA LYS A 65 13.47 -0.51 22.08
C LYS A 65 13.71 0.22 20.77
N GLU A 66 13.93 -0.56 19.72
CA GLU A 66 13.90 -0.06 18.36
C GLU A 66 12.49 0.44 17.98
N PRO A 67 12.36 1.27 16.92
CA PRO A 67 11.07 1.73 16.48
C PRO A 67 10.19 0.55 16.04
N PHE A 68 8.88 0.67 16.24
CA PHE A 68 7.93 -0.37 15.85
C PHE A 68 7.01 0.14 14.74
N ILE A 69 6.89 -0.61 13.65
CA ILE A 69 5.98 -0.28 12.54
C ILE A 69 4.58 -0.74 12.91
N LEU A 70 3.64 0.20 12.97
CA LEU A 70 2.22 -0.05 13.26
C LEU A 70 1.44 -0.42 11.99
N GLN A 71 1.82 0.17 10.86
CA GLN A 71 1.23 -0.08 9.56
C GLN A 71 2.33 -0.19 8.52
N ASP A 72 2.49 -1.39 7.99
CA ASP A 72 3.39 -1.68 6.87
C ASP A 72 2.93 -0.98 5.59
N LEU A 73 3.88 -0.80 4.67
CA LEU A 73 3.59 -0.38 3.32
C LEU A 73 2.92 -1.52 2.56
N GLU A 74 1.99 -1.18 1.68
CA GLU A 74 1.28 -2.14 0.83
C GLU A 74 1.61 -1.89 -0.63
N ASP A 75 1.63 -2.96 -1.42
CA ASP A 75 1.82 -2.89 -2.86
C ASP A 75 0.63 -2.16 -3.51
N ILE A 76 0.91 -1.24 -4.43
CA ILE A 76 -0.13 -0.45 -5.09
C ILE A 76 0.07 -0.39 -6.60
N ASN A 77 -1.05 -0.45 -7.31
CA ASN A 77 -1.13 -0.06 -8.72
C ASN A 77 -1.63 1.38 -8.77
N VAL A 78 -0.87 2.25 -9.43
CA VAL A 78 -1.25 3.65 -9.62
C VAL A 78 -1.39 3.94 -11.10
N LYS A 79 -2.39 4.72 -11.48
CA LYS A 79 -2.54 5.18 -12.85
C LYS A 79 -1.43 6.20 -13.18
N ILE A 80 -0.80 6.10 -14.35
CA ILE A 80 0.19 7.11 -14.78
C ILE A 80 -0.39 8.53 -14.71
N GLY A 81 0.39 9.46 -14.16
CA GLY A 81 0.01 10.85 -13.90
C GLY A 81 -0.74 11.08 -12.58
N ASP A 82 -1.31 10.04 -11.96
CA ASP A 82 -1.94 10.17 -10.65
C ASP A 82 -0.86 10.22 -9.53
N PRO A 83 -1.15 10.88 -8.39
CA PRO A 83 -0.18 11.00 -7.31
C PRO A 83 0.05 9.67 -6.59
N ILE A 84 1.30 9.41 -6.21
CA ILE A 84 1.67 8.30 -5.33
C ILE A 84 1.79 8.84 -3.90
N ARG A 85 1.03 8.25 -2.97
CA ARG A 85 1.11 8.58 -1.55
C ARG A 85 1.34 7.34 -0.71
N LEU A 86 2.56 7.19 -0.20
CA LEU A 86 2.93 6.12 0.73
C LEU A 86 2.93 6.65 2.16
N ILE A 87 2.33 5.90 3.08
CA ILE A 87 2.24 6.29 4.49
C ILE A 87 2.70 5.10 5.33
N CYS A 88 3.78 5.30 6.09
CA CYS A 88 4.20 4.38 7.12
C CYS A 88 3.84 4.97 8.48
N LYS A 89 3.09 4.21 9.29
CA LYS A 89 2.80 4.58 10.68
C LYS A 89 3.68 3.78 11.60
N PHE A 90 4.27 4.44 12.59
CA PHE A 90 5.20 3.83 13.51
C PHE A 90 5.02 4.40 14.92
N SER A 91 5.59 3.69 15.90
CA SER A 91 5.65 4.09 17.30
C SER A 91 7.08 3.99 17.78
N SER A 92 7.55 5.03 18.47
CA SER A 92 8.85 5.03 19.14
C SER A 92 8.77 5.94 20.36
N GLU A 93 9.43 5.54 21.43
CA GLU A 93 9.57 6.36 22.64
C GLU A 93 10.75 7.34 22.50
N GLU A 94 11.70 7.03 21.62
CA GLU A 94 12.84 7.89 21.28
C GLU A 94 12.67 8.55 19.91
N LYS A 95 13.46 9.60 19.66
CA LYS A 95 13.50 10.28 18.36
C LYS A 95 13.93 9.32 17.25
N VAL A 96 13.10 9.21 16.21
CA VAL A 96 13.34 8.34 15.05
C VAL A 96 13.87 9.14 13.87
N THR A 97 14.93 8.64 13.25
CA THR A 97 15.39 9.08 11.93
C THR A 97 14.69 8.24 10.87
N THR A 98 14.01 8.89 9.93
CA THR A 98 13.30 8.21 8.85
C THR A 98 14.02 8.41 7.53
N THR A 99 14.30 7.32 6.82
CA THR A 99 14.96 7.34 5.51
C THR A 99 14.11 6.61 4.48
N TRP A 100 13.78 7.28 3.38
CA TRP A 100 13.11 6.67 2.23
C TRP A 100 14.11 6.32 1.14
N LYS A 101 13.96 5.14 0.56
CA LYS A 101 14.72 4.67 -0.59
C LYS A 101 13.76 4.35 -1.74
N ARG A 102 14.01 4.98 -2.87
CA ARG A 102 13.28 4.83 -4.14
C ARG A 102 14.01 3.85 -5.08
N PRO A 103 13.33 3.31 -6.10
CA PRO A 103 13.96 2.44 -7.10
C PRO A 103 15.13 3.11 -7.83
N ASN A 104 15.04 4.42 -8.11
CA ASN A 104 16.05 5.14 -8.91
C ASN A 104 17.01 6.00 -8.08
N GLY A 105 16.86 6.03 -6.75
CA GLY A 105 17.71 6.82 -5.84
C GLY A 105 17.59 8.35 -5.93
N GLU A 106 16.92 8.88 -6.96
CA GLU A 106 16.67 10.31 -7.15
C GLU A 106 15.46 10.79 -6.33
N ASN A 107 15.66 11.84 -5.52
CA ASN A 107 14.65 12.43 -4.65
C ASN A 107 14.24 13.86 -5.08
N GLU A 108 14.57 14.27 -6.31
CA GLU A 108 14.39 15.68 -6.75
C GLU A 108 12.92 16.10 -6.85
N ASP A 109 11.99 15.15 -7.09
CA ASP A 109 10.56 15.41 -7.30
C ASP A 109 9.66 14.80 -6.21
N VAL A 110 10.15 14.69 -4.97
CA VAL A 110 9.43 14.00 -3.88
C VAL A 110 9.29 14.88 -2.65
N GLU A 111 8.07 14.93 -2.13
CA GLU A 111 7.76 15.57 -0.87
C GLU A 111 7.71 14.51 0.24
N VAL A 112 8.51 14.70 1.29
CA VAL A 112 8.53 13.81 2.45
C VAL A 112 8.11 14.60 3.68
N GLU A 113 6.98 14.19 4.27
CA GLU A 113 6.46 14.75 5.52
C GLU A 113 6.61 13.72 6.63
N THR A 114 7.40 14.04 7.66
CA THR A 114 7.62 13.13 8.80
C THR A 114 7.15 13.79 10.08
N ASN A 115 6.23 13.12 10.75
CA ASN A 115 5.70 13.44 12.07
C ASN A 115 6.21 12.40 13.09
N GLU A 116 5.91 12.59 14.38
CA GLU A 116 6.36 11.70 15.46
C GLU A 116 5.84 10.25 15.33
N THR A 117 4.68 10.05 14.69
CA THR A 117 4.02 8.74 14.58
C THR A 117 3.86 8.23 13.15
N SER A 118 4.32 9.00 12.16
CA SER A 118 4.15 8.62 10.76
C SER A 118 5.08 9.37 9.82
N SER A 119 5.49 8.73 8.74
CA SER A 119 6.17 9.38 7.62
C SER A 119 5.39 9.12 6.33
N THR A 120 5.21 10.17 5.55
CA THR A 120 4.51 10.17 4.28
C THR A 120 5.48 10.56 3.16
N LEU A 121 5.49 9.77 2.09
CA LEU A 121 6.17 10.09 0.84
C LEU A 121 5.11 10.40 -0.22
N LEU A 122 5.21 11.57 -0.86
CA LEU A 122 4.31 12.04 -1.90
C LEU A 122 5.10 12.30 -3.19
N ILE A 123 4.69 11.65 -4.28
CA ILE A 123 5.09 11.99 -5.65
C ILE A 123 3.84 12.56 -6.32
N PRO A 124 3.79 13.87 -6.63
CA PRO A 124 2.58 14.51 -7.14
C PRO A 124 2.10 13.98 -8.49
N GLU A 125 3.02 13.62 -9.38
CA GLU A 125 2.71 13.14 -10.73
C GLU A 125 3.55 11.90 -11.03
N SER A 126 2.90 10.75 -11.15
CA SER A 126 3.60 9.47 -11.38
C SER A 126 4.02 9.28 -12.84
N THR A 127 5.23 8.76 -13.02
CA THR A 127 5.84 8.42 -14.29
C THR A 127 6.22 6.93 -14.34
N LEU A 128 6.52 6.40 -15.53
CA LEU A 128 6.94 5.00 -15.66
C LEU A 128 8.18 4.65 -14.82
N SER A 129 9.10 5.59 -14.67
CA SER A 129 10.32 5.42 -13.86
C SER A 129 10.04 5.32 -12.37
N ASP A 130 8.87 5.76 -11.89
CA ASP A 130 8.52 5.67 -10.47
C ASP A 130 8.09 4.26 -10.06
N SER A 131 7.93 3.33 -11.02
CA SER A 131 7.64 1.92 -10.72
C SER A 131 8.85 1.23 -10.09
N GLY A 132 8.59 0.41 -9.06
CA GLY A 132 9.62 -0.41 -8.44
C GLY A 132 9.46 -0.51 -6.93
N GLN A 133 10.54 -0.94 -6.28
CA GLN A 133 10.57 -1.17 -4.84
C GLN A 133 10.85 0.12 -4.06
N TYR A 134 9.97 0.42 -3.12
CA TYR A 134 10.13 1.49 -2.15
C TYR A 134 10.41 0.89 -0.78
N ILE A 135 11.36 1.48 -0.07
CA ILE A 135 11.75 1.04 1.27
C ILE A 135 11.75 2.25 2.19
N ILE A 136 11.08 2.12 3.33
CA ILE A 136 11.23 3.05 4.45
C ILE A 136 12.06 2.37 5.54
N THR A 137 13.07 3.07 6.05
CA THR A 137 13.88 2.63 7.20
C THR A 137 13.71 3.63 8.34
N LEU A 138 13.37 3.11 9.51
CA LEU A 138 13.23 3.85 10.75
C LEU A 138 14.39 3.45 11.68
N GLU A 139 15.11 4.43 12.19
CA GLU A 139 16.30 4.21 13.02
C GLU A 139 16.25 5.06 14.29
N ASN A 140 16.51 4.43 15.43
CA ASN A 140 16.82 5.13 16.68
C ASN A 140 18.14 4.59 17.26
N GLU A 141 18.53 5.06 18.44
CA GLU A 141 19.80 4.63 19.08
C GLU A 141 19.84 3.15 19.48
N TYR A 142 18.69 2.48 19.52
CA TYR A 142 18.54 1.09 19.96
C TYR A 142 18.37 0.09 18.82
N GLY A 143 18.07 0.55 17.60
CA GLY A 143 17.94 -0.35 16.45
C GLY A 143 17.27 0.28 15.23
N LYS A 144 16.92 -0.59 14.28
CA LYS A 144 16.34 -0.20 12.99
C LYS A 144 15.27 -1.18 12.59
N CYS A 145 14.18 -0.66 12.04
CA CYS A 145 13.17 -1.46 11.35
C CYS A 145 12.88 -0.87 9.97
N SER A 146 12.31 -1.68 9.08
CA SER A 146 12.01 -1.24 7.72
C SER A 146 10.74 -1.88 7.19
N SER A 147 10.02 -1.16 6.34
CA SER A 147 8.90 -1.68 5.57
C SER A 147 9.14 -1.45 4.08
N ILE A 148 8.58 -2.33 3.26
CA ILE A 148 8.86 -2.42 1.82
C ILE A 148 7.54 -2.58 1.08
N CYS A 149 7.38 -1.88 -0.04
CA CYS A 149 6.29 -2.11 -0.98
C CYS A 149 6.77 -2.01 -2.43
N TRP A 150 5.97 -2.58 -3.33
CA TRP A 150 6.13 -2.48 -4.77
C TRP A 150 5.07 -1.55 -5.36
N ILE A 151 5.50 -0.56 -6.12
CA ILE A 151 4.61 0.32 -6.89
C ILE A 151 4.66 -0.05 -8.36
N THR A 152 3.48 -0.22 -8.96
CA THR A 152 3.36 -0.39 -10.42
C THR A 152 2.57 0.78 -11.00
N VAL A 153 3.23 1.62 -11.79
CA VAL A 153 2.58 2.74 -12.50
C VAL A 153 1.96 2.23 -13.79
N ILE A 154 0.65 1.99 -13.79
CA ILE A 154 -0.10 1.42 -14.90
C ILE A 154 -0.23 2.41 -16.06
N THR A 155 0.05 1.93 -17.27
CA THR A 155 -0.12 2.67 -18.52
C THR A 155 -1.28 2.13 -19.36
N PRO A 156 -1.83 2.91 -20.29
CA PRO A 156 -2.85 2.42 -21.22
C PRO A 156 -2.38 1.17 -21.97
N PRO A 157 -3.24 0.15 -22.14
CA PRO A 157 -2.89 -0.99 -22.97
C PRO A 157 -2.81 -0.54 -24.44
N GLY A 158 -1.97 -1.23 -25.22
CA GLY A 158 -1.90 -1.00 -26.66
C GLY A 158 -3.11 -1.57 -27.42
N THR A 159 -3.03 -1.48 -28.73
CA THR A 159 -3.99 -2.07 -29.66
C THR A 159 -3.89 -3.60 -29.69
N PRO A 160 -5.01 -4.35 -29.61
CA PRO A 160 -4.99 -5.79 -29.85
C PRO A 160 -4.45 -6.14 -31.24
N LEU A 161 -3.66 -7.21 -31.31
CA LEU A 161 -2.94 -7.59 -32.53
C LEU A 161 -3.62 -8.78 -33.23
N ASP A 162 -3.22 -9.04 -34.47
CA ASP A 162 -3.64 -10.22 -35.27
C ASP A 162 -5.16 -10.45 -35.30
N PHE A 163 -5.94 -9.36 -35.30
CA PHE A 163 -7.39 -9.47 -35.26
C PHE A 163 -7.91 -10.09 -36.55
N THR A 164 -8.43 -11.30 -36.44
CA THR A 164 -8.81 -12.16 -37.56
C THR A 164 -10.10 -12.90 -37.24
N TYR A 165 -10.70 -13.52 -38.27
CA TYR A 165 -11.86 -14.35 -38.09
C TYR A 165 -11.77 -15.66 -38.88
N GLU A 166 -12.40 -16.69 -38.33
CA GLU A 166 -12.68 -17.95 -39.02
C GLU A 166 -14.20 -18.18 -39.07
N ARG A 167 -14.69 -18.66 -40.22
CA ARG A 167 -16.08 -19.12 -40.33
C ARG A 167 -16.15 -20.56 -39.87
N LEU A 168 -17.10 -20.84 -38.99
CA LEU A 168 -17.42 -22.16 -38.50
C LEU A 168 -18.77 -22.62 -39.07
N PRO A 169 -19.08 -23.92 -39.02
CA PRO A 169 -20.42 -24.42 -39.36
C PRO A 169 -21.53 -23.75 -38.55
N ASN A 170 -22.77 -23.85 -39.04
CA ASN A 170 -23.98 -23.30 -38.40
C ASN A 170 -24.00 -21.77 -38.26
N GLU A 171 -23.50 -21.06 -39.28
CA GLU A 171 -23.51 -19.58 -39.33
C GLU A 171 -22.80 -18.92 -38.13
N VAL A 172 -21.80 -19.61 -37.58
CA VAL A 172 -20.99 -19.12 -36.47
C VAL A 172 -19.71 -18.52 -37.04
N ILE A 173 -19.33 -17.34 -36.56
CA ILE A 173 -17.98 -16.81 -36.76
C ILE A 173 -17.21 -16.92 -35.45
N LYS A 174 -15.91 -17.18 -35.55
CA LYS A 174 -15.01 -17.06 -34.40
C LYS A 174 -14.00 -15.97 -34.70
N LEU A 175 -13.99 -14.99 -33.82
CA LEU A 175 -13.08 -13.85 -33.87
C LEU A 175 -11.91 -14.17 -32.94
N LYS A 176 -10.69 -13.86 -33.37
CA LYS A 176 -9.46 -14.14 -32.65
C LYS A 176 -8.53 -12.95 -32.72
N TRP A 177 -7.83 -12.67 -31.62
CA TRP A 177 -6.80 -11.63 -31.53
C TRP A 177 -5.66 -12.11 -30.63
N SER A 178 -4.57 -11.35 -30.62
CA SER A 178 -3.45 -11.47 -29.71
C SER A 178 -3.43 -10.28 -28.75
N ALA A 179 -2.86 -10.46 -27.56
CA ALA A 179 -2.69 -9.36 -26.62
C ALA A 179 -1.82 -8.24 -27.23
N PRO A 180 -2.04 -6.97 -26.83
CA PRO A 180 -1.15 -5.88 -27.20
C PRO A 180 0.28 -6.12 -26.70
N THR A 181 1.26 -5.58 -27.43
CA THR A 181 2.68 -5.56 -27.00
C THR A 181 3.03 -4.35 -26.13
N SER A 182 2.18 -3.32 -26.14
CA SER A 182 2.35 -2.08 -25.36
C SER A 182 1.44 -2.06 -24.14
N GLY A 183 1.86 -1.32 -23.11
CA GLY A 183 1.24 -1.32 -21.78
C GLY A 183 1.99 -2.25 -20.82
N ASN A 184 1.77 -2.09 -19.52
CA ASN A 184 2.47 -2.86 -18.48
C ASN A 184 1.54 -3.66 -17.55
N SER A 185 0.22 -3.61 -17.78
CA SER A 185 -0.73 -4.39 -16.99
C SER A 185 -0.85 -5.81 -17.53
N GLN A 186 -0.71 -6.80 -16.65
CA GLN A 186 -0.88 -8.23 -16.97
C GLN A 186 -2.34 -8.66 -17.01
N ASN A 187 -3.22 -7.91 -16.34
CA ASN A 187 -4.63 -8.23 -16.20
C ASN A 187 -5.44 -7.45 -17.24
N LEU A 188 -5.51 -8.00 -18.45
CA LEU A 188 -6.28 -7.43 -19.54
C LEU A 188 -7.64 -8.11 -19.69
N TRP A 189 -8.63 -7.32 -20.09
CA TRP A 189 -9.88 -7.82 -20.65
C TRP A 189 -10.22 -7.05 -21.92
N TYR A 190 -11.13 -7.61 -22.72
CA TYR A 190 -11.46 -7.09 -24.03
C TYR A 190 -12.93 -6.74 -24.14
N THR A 191 -13.19 -5.69 -24.91
CA THR A 191 -14.52 -5.34 -25.40
C THR A 191 -14.51 -5.43 -26.90
N MET A 192 -15.54 -6.05 -27.44
CA MET A 192 -15.72 -6.11 -28.87
C MET A 192 -16.91 -5.28 -29.29
N GLU A 193 -16.72 -4.52 -30.36
CA GLU A 193 -17.75 -3.76 -31.00
C GLU A 193 -17.96 -4.23 -32.43
N TYR A 194 -19.16 -3.98 -32.93
CA TYR A 194 -19.51 -4.24 -34.31
C TYR A 194 -20.30 -3.08 -34.90
N LYS A 195 -20.24 -2.94 -36.21
CA LYS A 195 -21.10 -2.04 -36.97
C LYS A 195 -21.60 -2.78 -38.20
N ARG A 196 -22.91 -2.86 -38.37
CA ARG A 196 -23.49 -3.35 -39.63
C ARG A 196 -23.42 -2.26 -40.69
N GLU A 197 -23.44 -2.65 -41.96
CA GLU A 197 -23.45 -1.70 -43.07
C GLU A 197 -24.62 -0.69 -43.02
N ASP A 198 -25.77 -1.08 -42.46
CA ASP A 198 -26.94 -0.23 -42.27
C ASP A 198 -26.89 0.67 -41.02
N MET A 199 -25.82 0.58 -40.22
CA MET A 199 -25.62 1.35 -39.00
C MET A 199 -24.58 2.45 -39.20
N SER A 200 -24.81 3.64 -38.65
CA SER A 200 -23.84 4.74 -38.65
C SER A 200 -22.74 4.53 -37.59
N GLU A 201 -23.13 4.00 -36.42
CA GLU A 201 -22.28 3.88 -35.23
C GLU A 201 -21.95 2.44 -34.88
N PHE A 202 -20.81 2.26 -34.20
CA PHE A 202 -20.47 0.98 -33.59
C PHE A 202 -21.34 0.71 -32.36
N GLN A 203 -21.69 -0.55 -32.17
CA GLN A 203 -22.41 -1.06 -31.01
C GLN A 203 -21.56 -2.09 -30.28
N LYS A 204 -21.74 -2.17 -28.96
CA LYS A 204 -21.03 -3.13 -28.11
C LYS A 204 -21.63 -4.53 -28.31
N ALA A 205 -20.80 -5.48 -28.76
CA ALA A 205 -21.19 -6.89 -28.85
C ALA A 205 -21.04 -7.57 -27.49
N ILE A 206 -19.83 -7.59 -26.95
CA ILE A 206 -19.46 -8.33 -25.73
C ILE A 206 -18.42 -7.53 -24.96
N HIS A 207 -18.53 -7.54 -23.64
CA HIS A 207 -17.61 -6.88 -22.71
C HIS A 207 -16.99 -7.87 -21.72
N GLY A 208 -15.84 -7.51 -21.14
CA GLY A 208 -15.21 -8.31 -20.07
C GLY A 208 -14.64 -9.64 -20.56
N ILE A 209 -14.27 -9.74 -21.84
CA ILE A 209 -13.71 -10.97 -22.41
C ILE A 209 -12.28 -11.13 -21.87
N THR A 210 -11.99 -12.21 -21.15
CA THR A 210 -10.63 -12.53 -20.67
C THR A 210 -9.88 -13.49 -21.59
N GLN A 211 -10.58 -14.04 -22.58
CA GLN A 211 -10.04 -14.92 -23.61
C GLN A 211 -9.54 -14.11 -24.81
N HIS A 212 -8.80 -14.77 -25.70
CA HIS A 212 -8.26 -14.20 -26.93
C HIS A 212 -9.04 -14.62 -28.19
N ALA A 213 -10.18 -15.27 -28.00
CA ALA A 213 -11.08 -15.63 -29.06
C ALA A 213 -12.51 -15.77 -28.53
N ILE A 214 -13.49 -15.43 -29.36
CA ILE A 214 -14.90 -15.62 -29.06
C ILE A 214 -15.68 -16.07 -30.29
N LYS A 215 -16.77 -16.78 -30.05
CA LYS A 215 -17.71 -17.21 -31.09
C LYS A 215 -18.94 -16.31 -31.05
N ILE A 216 -19.36 -15.81 -32.21
CA ILE A 216 -20.64 -15.12 -32.39
C ILE A 216 -21.49 -15.96 -33.33
N SER A 217 -22.77 -16.10 -32.99
CA SER A 217 -23.78 -16.80 -33.78
C SER A 217 -25.00 -15.90 -33.97
N GLN A 218 -25.98 -16.35 -34.75
CA GLN A 218 -27.26 -15.63 -34.96
C GLN A 218 -27.06 -14.24 -35.61
N LEU A 219 -26.04 -14.12 -36.46
CA LEU A 219 -25.79 -12.90 -37.24
C LEU A 219 -26.74 -12.84 -38.44
N GLN A 220 -27.26 -11.65 -38.72
CA GLN A 220 -28.02 -11.42 -39.96
C GLN A 220 -27.13 -11.51 -41.20
N GLN A 221 -27.71 -11.84 -42.36
CA GLN A 221 -27.01 -11.82 -43.65
C GLN A 221 -26.81 -10.37 -44.12
N VAL A 222 -25.81 -9.71 -43.53
CA VAL A 222 -25.32 -8.38 -43.89
C VAL A 222 -23.80 -8.31 -43.71
N ILE A 223 -23.19 -7.21 -44.14
CA ILE A 223 -21.78 -6.94 -43.88
C ILE A 223 -21.62 -6.34 -42.49
N TYR A 224 -20.69 -6.90 -41.72
CA TYR A 224 -20.27 -6.40 -40.41
C TYR A 224 -18.85 -5.87 -40.48
N LYS A 225 -18.59 -4.81 -39.73
CA LYS A 225 -17.27 -4.38 -39.31
C LYS A 225 -17.11 -4.72 -37.84
N PHE A 226 -16.06 -5.43 -37.46
CA PHE A 226 -15.74 -5.68 -36.06
C PHE A 226 -14.45 -4.95 -35.68
N ARG A 227 -14.37 -4.53 -34.42
CA ARG A 227 -13.14 -4.05 -33.78
C ARG A 227 -13.09 -4.50 -32.33
N VAL A 228 -11.89 -4.71 -31.81
CA VAL A 228 -11.68 -5.13 -30.42
C VAL A 228 -10.79 -4.13 -29.69
N TYR A 229 -11.11 -3.88 -28.43
CA TYR A 229 -10.40 -2.98 -27.53
C TYR A 229 -9.81 -3.78 -26.39
N ALA A 230 -8.58 -3.45 -25.97
CA ALA A 230 -7.99 -3.92 -24.73
C ALA A 230 -8.28 -2.94 -23.60
N PHE A 231 -8.52 -3.47 -22.40
CA PHE A 231 -8.74 -2.71 -21.18
C PHE A 231 -7.83 -3.24 -20.08
N ASN A 232 -7.40 -2.33 -19.21
CA ASN A 232 -6.85 -2.67 -17.90
C ASN A 232 -7.61 -1.90 -16.80
N GLU A 233 -7.17 -2.05 -15.56
CA GLU A 233 -7.77 -1.45 -14.37
C GLU A 233 -8.16 0.03 -14.53
N PHE A 234 -7.37 0.81 -15.27
CA PHE A 234 -7.53 2.27 -15.37
C PHE A 234 -7.86 2.79 -16.77
N PHE A 235 -7.58 2.01 -17.82
CA PHE A 235 -7.58 2.50 -19.19
C PHE A 235 -8.29 1.59 -20.18
N CYS A 236 -8.86 2.23 -21.20
CA CYS A 236 -9.19 1.64 -22.49
C CYS A 236 -8.07 1.98 -23.47
N GLY A 237 -7.50 0.98 -24.11
CA GLY A 237 -6.56 1.17 -25.22
C GLY A 237 -7.27 1.58 -26.51
N GLU A 238 -6.48 1.76 -27.56
CA GLU A 238 -6.99 1.99 -28.91
C GLU A 238 -7.59 0.71 -29.51
N PRO A 239 -8.59 0.83 -30.40
CA PRO A 239 -9.17 -0.34 -31.07
C PRO A 239 -8.17 -0.98 -32.02
N SER A 240 -8.37 -2.28 -32.28
CA SER A 240 -7.79 -2.96 -33.43
C SER A 240 -8.21 -2.30 -34.74
N GLU A 241 -7.45 -2.60 -35.80
CA GLU A 241 -7.96 -2.42 -37.15
C GLU A 241 -9.32 -3.10 -37.32
N GLU A 242 -10.19 -2.49 -38.13
CA GLU A 242 -11.51 -3.03 -38.42
C GLU A 242 -11.39 -4.24 -39.34
N ILE A 243 -12.03 -5.35 -39.00
CA ILE A 243 -12.20 -6.48 -39.92
C ILE A 243 -13.60 -6.47 -40.52
N VAL A 244 -13.69 -6.71 -41.82
CA VAL A 244 -14.96 -6.80 -42.55
C VAL A 244 -15.36 -8.26 -42.70
N VAL A 245 -16.56 -8.61 -42.24
CA VAL A 245 -17.14 -9.94 -42.32
C VAL A 245 -18.42 -9.87 -43.14
N ASN A 246 -18.38 -10.42 -44.36
CA ASN A 246 -19.54 -10.46 -45.26
C ASN A 246 -20.38 -11.72 -45.05
N MET A 247 -21.48 -11.62 -44.29
CA MET A 247 -22.37 -12.77 -44.04
C MET A 247 -23.25 -13.15 -45.25
N ASN A 248 -23.21 -12.41 -46.36
CA ASN A 248 -23.98 -12.73 -47.57
C ASN A 248 -23.37 -13.88 -48.39
N GLU A 249 -22.06 -14.12 -48.26
CA GLU A 249 -21.33 -15.10 -49.07
C GLU A 249 -21.50 -16.56 -48.60
N ILE A 250 -22.45 -16.83 -47.68
CA ILE A 250 -22.65 -18.16 -47.09
C ILE A 250 -23.09 -19.21 -48.13
N ASN A 251 -23.59 -18.81 -49.30
CA ASN A 251 -24.19 -19.74 -50.28
C ASN A 251 -23.29 -20.27 -51.41
N ASN A 252 -22.05 -19.79 -51.61
CA ASN A 252 -21.34 -20.10 -52.87
C ASN A 252 -20.26 -21.20 -52.80
N LYS A 253 -19.92 -21.74 -51.62
CA LYS A 253 -18.94 -22.85 -51.53
C LYS A 253 -19.54 -24.25 -51.46
N ASN A 254 -20.82 -24.40 -51.08
CA ASN A 254 -21.49 -25.70 -51.07
C ASN A 254 -22.15 -26.09 -52.40
N LEU A 255 -22.17 -25.20 -53.41
CA LEU A 255 -22.77 -25.49 -54.72
C LEU A 255 -21.77 -26.04 -55.74
N MET A 256 -20.46 -26.03 -55.49
CA MET A 256 -19.47 -26.61 -56.41
C MET A 256 -19.09 -28.07 -56.09
N GLU A 257 -19.47 -28.62 -54.93
CA GLU A 257 -19.23 -30.03 -54.59
C GLU A 257 -20.43 -30.96 -54.89
N ILE A 258 -21.60 -30.42 -55.27
CA ILE A 258 -22.82 -31.21 -55.54
C ILE A 258 -23.10 -31.38 -57.04
N SER A 259 -22.32 -30.75 -57.93
CA SER A 259 -22.51 -30.82 -59.39
C SER A 259 -21.56 -31.77 -60.11
N LEU A 260 -20.88 -32.69 -59.41
CA LEU A 260 -19.88 -33.60 -59.97
C LEU A 260 -20.09 -35.08 -59.64
N ASP A 261 -21.26 -35.48 -59.14
CA ASP A 261 -21.67 -36.90 -59.01
C ASP A 261 -22.88 -37.22 -59.90
#